data_AF-A0A971BCF3-F1
#
_entry.id   AF-A0A971BCF3-F1
#
_cell.length_a   1.000
_cell.length_b   1.000
_cell.length_c   1.000
_cell.angle_alpha   90.00
_cell.angle_beta   90.00
_cell.angle_gamma   90.00
#
_symmetry.space_group_name_H-M   'P 1'
#
loop_
_entity.id
_entity.type
_entity.pdbx_description
1 polymer ?
#
loop_
_entity_poly.entity_id
_entity_poly.type
_entity_poly.pdbx_seq_one_letter_code
_entity_poly.pdbx_strand_id
1 'polypeptide(L)'
;LNYGGIALMWRGGCIIRSVFLGDIKKAFDKNPDLHNLLLDPYFKEKVEKAQAGWRRVCATALTHGIPVPALTSALCYFDGFRSGRLPANLLQAQRDYFGAHTYERVDKPRGEFFHTNWTGKGGDTASTTYVV
;
A
#
# COMPACT_ATOMS: atom_id res chain seq x y z
N LEU A 1 -12.61 7.36 14.65
CA LEU A 1 -13.90 6.67 14.43
C LEU A 1 -13.91 5.39 15.27
N ASN A 2 -15.07 4.91 15.73
CA ASN A 2 -15.15 3.62 16.44
C ASN A 2 -15.24 2.45 15.44
N TYR A 3 -14.10 1.92 15.01
CA TYR A 3 -14.04 0.89 13.97
C TYR A 3 -14.62 -0.46 14.41
N GLY A 4 -14.47 -0.84 15.68
CA GLY A 4 -15.12 -2.05 16.23
C GLY A 4 -16.65 -1.93 16.24
N GLY A 5 -17.19 -0.77 16.60
CA GLY A 5 -18.61 -0.47 16.52
C GLY A 5 -19.15 -0.49 15.09
N ILE A 6 -18.42 0.07 14.13
CA ILE A 6 -18.76 0.00 12.71
C ILE A 6 -18.82 -1.45 12.21
N ALA A 7 -17.82 -2.26 12.54
CA ALA A 7 -17.80 -3.69 12.18
C ALA A 7 -18.98 -4.47 12.78
N LEU A 8 -19.39 -4.13 14.02
CA LEU A 8 -20.56 -4.72 14.66
C LEU A 8 -21.86 -4.33 13.94
N MET A 9 -22.03 -3.06 13.55
CA MET A 9 -23.20 -2.61 12.82
C MET A 9 -23.38 -3.35 11.49
N TRP A 10 -22.27 -3.71 10.82
CA TRP A 10 -22.31 -4.52 9.61
C TRP A 10 -22.62 -6.01 9.85
N ARG A 11 -22.74 -6.48 11.09
CA ARG A 11 -23.13 -7.89 11.35
C ARG A 11 -24.63 -8.14 11.23
N GLY A 12 -25.47 -7.12 11.42
CA GLY A 12 -26.93 -7.25 11.41
C GLY A 12 -27.57 -6.43 10.29
N GLY A 13 -28.38 -7.06 9.45
CA GLY A 13 -29.26 -6.36 8.50
C GLY A 13 -28.62 -5.82 7.21
N CYS A 14 -27.29 -5.72 7.11
CA CYS A 14 -26.64 -5.28 5.88
C CYS A 14 -26.37 -6.44 4.88
N ILE A 15 -26.08 -6.08 3.63
CA ILE A 15 -25.81 -7.02 2.52
C ILE A 15 -24.51 -7.82 2.76
N ILE A 16 -23.50 -7.21 3.39
CA ILE A 16 -22.16 -7.79 3.58
C ILE A 16 -22.00 -8.58 4.89
N ARG A 17 -23.10 -8.86 5.60
CA ARG A 17 -23.08 -9.56 6.88
C ARG A 17 -22.36 -10.90 6.77
N SER A 18 -21.46 -11.18 7.71
CA SER A 18 -20.66 -12.41 7.71
C SER A 18 -20.06 -12.69 9.09
N VAL A 19 -19.66 -13.95 9.31
CA VAL A 19 -18.88 -14.34 10.50
C VAL A 19 -17.54 -13.58 10.54
N PHE A 20 -16.95 -13.30 9.37
CA PHE A 20 -15.70 -12.56 9.18
C PHE A 20 -15.72 -11.17 9.84
N LEU A 21 -16.85 -10.45 9.80
CA LEU A 21 -16.99 -9.15 10.47
C LEU A 21 -16.89 -9.25 12.00
N GLY A 22 -17.20 -10.41 12.58
CA GLY A 22 -16.96 -10.69 13.99
C GLY A 22 -15.47 -10.71 14.34
N ASP A 23 -14.63 -11.20 13.44
CA ASP A 23 -13.18 -11.22 13.65
C ASP A 23 -12.57 -9.83 13.48
N ILE A 24 -13.10 -9.01 12.57
CA ILE A 24 -12.73 -7.58 12.45
C ILE A 24 -13.06 -6.85 13.75
N LYS A 25 -14.25 -7.06 14.30
CA LYS A 25 -14.63 -6.48 15.59
C LYS A 25 -13.64 -6.90 16.68
N LYS A 26 -13.33 -8.20 16.80
CA LYS A 26 -12.39 -8.70 17.82
C LYS A 26 -11.00 -8.05 17.70
N ALA A 27 -10.50 -7.84 16.48
CA ALA A 27 -9.22 -7.17 16.27
C ALA A 27 -9.23 -5.73 16.81
N PHE A 28 -10.28 -4.96 16.54
CA PHE A 28 -10.43 -3.59 17.05
C PHE A 28 -10.81 -3.52 18.53
N ASP A 29 -11.51 -4.52 19.08
CA ASP A 29 -11.73 -4.63 20.53
C ASP A 29 -10.40 -4.85 21.27
N LYS A 30 -9.50 -5.66 20.69
CA LYS A 30 -8.17 -5.93 21.22
C LYS A 30 -7.23 -4.73 21.08
N ASN A 31 -7.27 -4.05 19.95
CA ASN A 31 -6.48 -2.86 19.67
C ASN A 31 -7.31 -1.81 18.92
N PRO A 32 -7.89 -0.83 19.65
CA PRO A 32 -8.66 0.25 19.03
C PRO A 32 -7.83 1.13 18.09
N ASP A 33 -6.52 1.22 18.31
CA ASP A 33 -5.58 2.03 17.54
C ASP A 33 -4.91 1.24 16.39
N LEU A 34 -5.48 0.08 16.02
CA LEU A 34 -4.95 -0.74 14.93
C LEU A 34 -4.97 0.03 13.59
N HIS A 35 -3.78 0.35 13.07
CA HIS A 35 -3.65 1.10 11.82
C HIS A 35 -4.05 0.31 10.56
N ASN A 36 -3.92 -1.02 10.59
CA ASN A 36 -4.26 -1.88 9.45
C ASN A 36 -4.62 -3.30 9.94
N LEU A 37 -5.69 -3.90 9.41
CA LEU A 37 -6.12 -5.25 9.77
C LEU A 37 -5.07 -6.33 9.51
N LEU A 38 -4.20 -6.16 8.50
CA LEU A 38 -3.12 -7.09 8.21
C LEU A 38 -2.07 -7.19 9.33
N LEU A 39 -2.06 -6.24 10.27
CA LEU A 39 -1.16 -6.24 11.43
C LEU A 39 -1.73 -6.99 12.64
N ASP A 40 -3.02 -7.30 12.64
CA ASP A 40 -3.60 -8.14 13.68
C ASP A 40 -3.17 -9.61 13.50
N PRO A 41 -2.81 -10.34 14.57
CA PRO A 41 -2.30 -11.70 14.48
C PRO A 41 -3.23 -12.69 13.77
N TYR A 42 -4.55 -12.56 13.94
CA TYR A 42 -5.50 -13.47 13.29
C TYR A 42 -5.46 -13.29 11.78
N PHE A 43 -5.59 -12.05 11.29
CA PHE A 43 -5.58 -11.79 9.85
C PHE A 43 -4.23 -12.08 9.22
N LYS A 44 -3.12 -11.74 9.90
CA LYS A 44 -1.77 -12.09 9.46
C LYS A 44 -1.65 -13.59 9.21
N GLU A 45 -2.03 -14.41 10.19
CA GLU A 45 -1.96 -15.88 10.08
C GLU A 45 -2.80 -16.41 8.90
N LYS A 46 -4.03 -15.90 8.73
CA LYS A 46 -4.90 -16.32 7.62
C LYS A 46 -4.29 -15.99 6.25
N VAL A 47 -3.74 -14.80 6.09
CA VAL A 47 -3.11 -14.38 4.82
C VAL A 47 -1.83 -15.16 4.57
N GLU A 48 -0.99 -15.36 5.59
CA GLU A 48 0.24 -16.15 5.46
C GLU A 48 -0.03 -17.60 5.03
N LYS A 49 -1.09 -18.22 5.57
CA LYS A 49 -1.54 -19.56 5.16
C LYS A 49 -2.12 -19.58 3.74
N ALA A 50 -2.84 -18.54 3.34
CA ALA A 50 -3.53 -18.50 2.04
C ALA A 50 -2.61 -18.11 0.87
N GLN A 51 -1.54 -17.32 1.10
CA GLN A 51 -0.80 -16.64 0.03
C GLN A 51 -0.24 -17.58 -1.05
N ALA A 52 0.19 -18.80 -0.69
CA ALA A 52 0.73 -19.75 -1.67
C ALA A 52 -0.35 -20.24 -2.64
N GLY A 53 -1.55 -20.55 -2.13
CA GLY A 53 -2.71 -20.92 -2.96
C GLY A 53 -3.21 -19.75 -3.78
N TRP A 54 -3.29 -18.57 -3.15
CA TRP A 54 -3.70 -17.33 -3.82
C TRP A 54 -2.82 -17.01 -5.04
N ARG A 55 -1.49 -17.12 -4.90
CA ARG A 55 -0.55 -16.92 -6.02
C ARG A 55 -0.76 -17.93 -7.14
N ARG A 56 -0.96 -19.22 -6.82
CA ARG A 56 -1.23 -20.25 -7.84
C ARG A 56 -2.51 -19.94 -8.62
N VAL A 57 -3.59 -19.55 -7.93
CA VAL A 57 -4.84 -19.17 -8.59
C VAL A 57 -4.64 -17.97 -9.51
N CYS A 58 -3.96 -16.92 -9.05
CA CYS A 58 -3.67 -15.75 -9.89
C CYS A 58 -2.82 -16.12 -11.13
N ALA A 59 -1.77 -16.91 -10.95
CA ALA A 59 -0.89 -17.33 -12.05
C ALA A 59 -1.64 -18.19 -13.08
N THR A 60 -2.41 -19.18 -12.63
CA THR A 60 -3.22 -20.02 -13.51
C THR A 60 -4.26 -19.20 -14.27
N ALA A 61 -4.96 -18.28 -13.60
CA ALA A 61 -5.94 -17.42 -14.26
C ALA A 61 -5.30 -16.56 -15.36
N LEU A 62 -4.16 -15.91 -15.06
CA LEU A 62 -3.46 -15.05 -16.03
C LEU A 62 -2.90 -15.83 -17.22
N THR A 63 -2.31 -17.01 -16.98
CA THR A 63 -1.79 -17.86 -18.07
C THR A 63 -2.88 -18.41 -19.00
N HIS A 64 -4.13 -18.48 -18.52
CA HIS A 64 -5.29 -18.91 -19.32
C HIS A 64 -6.14 -17.74 -19.82
N GLY A 65 -5.70 -16.48 -19.63
CA GLY A 65 -6.45 -15.30 -20.08
C GLY A 65 -7.77 -15.06 -19.33
N ILE A 66 -7.91 -15.59 -18.11
CA ILE A 66 -9.11 -15.41 -17.28
C ILE A 66 -8.96 -14.12 -16.44
N PRO A 67 -9.84 -13.13 -16.59
CA PRO A 67 -9.74 -11.88 -15.85
C PRO A 67 -10.12 -12.06 -14.37
N VAL A 68 -9.17 -11.76 -13.47
CA VAL A 68 -9.36 -11.85 -12.01
C VAL A 68 -8.92 -10.56 -11.29
N PRO A 69 -9.46 -9.38 -11.67
CA PRO A 69 -8.92 -8.07 -11.27
C PRO A 69 -8.90 -7.85 -9.75
N ALA A 70 -9.92 -8.34 -9.02
CA ALA A 70 -9.98 -8.23 -7.57
C ALA A 70 -8.87 -9.06 -6.89
N LEU A 71 -8.63 -10.28 -7.36
CA LEU A 71 -7.62 -11.18 -6.78
C LEU A 71 -6.19 -10.67 -7.06
N THR A 72 -5.92 -10.21 -8.28
CA THR A 72 -4.59 -9.70 -8.65
C THR A 72 -4.31 -8.37 -7.99
N SER A 73 -5.28 -7.44 -7.97
CA SER A 73 -5.13 -6.15 -7.29
C SER A 73 -4.87 -6.33 -5.78
N ALA A 74 -5.64 -7.19 -5.11
CA ALA A 74 -5.40 -7.47 -3.70
C ALA A 74 -4.02 -8.11 -3.45
N LEU A 75 -3.52 -8.97 -4.35
CA LEU A 75 -2.19 -9.59 -4.22
C LEU A 75 -1.09 -8.55 -4.40
N CYS A 76 -1.23 -7.67 -5.40
CA CYS A 76 -0.33 -6.55 -5.63
C CYS A 76 -0.30 -5.59 -4.43
N TYR A 77 -1.46 -5.28 -3.84
CA TYR A 77 -1.54 -4.49 -2.62
C TYR A 77 -0.81 -5.17 -1.45
N PHE A 78 -1.08 -6.46 -1.22
CA PHE A 78 -0.41 -7.20 -0.14
C PHE A 78 1.11 -7.22 -0.30
N ASP A 79 1.60 -7.50 -1.50
CA ASP A 79 3.04 -7.49 -1.81
C ASP A 79 3.64 -6.08 -1.71
N GLY A 80 2.92 -5.06 -2.15
CA GLY A 80 3.32 -3.67 -2.01
C GLY A 80 3.41 -3.24 -0.54
N PHE A 81 2.39 -3.54 0.25
CA PHE A 81 2.28 -3.18 1.67
C PHE A 81 3.40 -3.77 2.52
N ARG A 82 3.79 -5.01 2.26
CA ARG A 82 4.86 -5.69 3.02
C ARG A 82 6.28 -5.41 2.53
N SER A 83 6.44 -4.62 1.46
CA SER A 83 7.75 -4.32 0.88
C SER A 83 8.38 -3.11 1.57
N GLY A 84 9.49 -3.34 2.27
CA GLY A 84 10.23 -2.26 2.94
C GLY A 84 10.83 -1.22 1.97
N ARG A 85 11.00 -1.58 0.68
CA ARG A 85 11.39 -0.68 -0.41
C ARG A 85 10.56 -0.99 -1.65
N LEU A 86 9.96 0.04 -2.24
CA LEU A 86 9.20 -0.03 -3.49
C LEU A 86 9.95 0.70 -4.61
N PRO A 87 9.64 0.40 -5.88
CA PRO A 87 10.25 1.07 -7.03
C PRO A 87 9.81 2.55 -7.19
N ALA A 88 9.15 3.14 -6.20
CA ALA A 88 8.77 4.56 -6.20
C ALA A 88 9.97 5.51 -6.25
N ASN A 89 11.18 5.04 -5.93
CA ASN A 89 12.41 5.80 -6.14
C ASN A 89 12.67 6.12 -7.62
N LEU A 90 12.32 5.22 -8.54
CA LEU A 90 12.43 5.50 -9.98
C LEU A 90 11.39 6.55 -10.41
N LEU A 91 10.17 6.49 -9.86
CA LEU A 91 9.15 7.52 -10.09
C LEU A 91 9.64 8.90 -9.63
N GLN A 92 10.26 8.97 -8.46
CA GLN A 92 10.87 10.21 -7.97
C GLN A 92 11.99 10.71 -8.89
N ALA A 93 12.88 9.82 -9.35
CA ALA A 93 13.93 10.17 -10.29
C ALA A 93 13.36 10.69 -11.62
N GLN A 94 12.31 10.06 -12.16
CA GLN A 94 11.64 10.50 -13.39
C GLN A 94 11.04 11.90 -13.22
N ARG A 95 10.31 12.14 -12.13
CA ARG A 95 9.72 13.46 -11.83
C ARG A 95 10.78 14.55 -11.72
N ASP A 96 11.90 14.25 -11.07
CA ASP A 96 13.02 15.19 -10.96
C ASP A 96 13.70 15.42 -12.31
N TYR A 97 13.83 14.38 -13.14
CA TYR A 97 14.42 14.44 -14.47
C TYR A 97 13.68 15.41 -15.41
N PHE A 98 12.36 15.23 -15.59
CA PHE A 98 11.62 16.01 -16.59
C PHE A 98 11.01 17.30 -16.03
N GLY A 99 10.91 17.44 -14.71
CA GLY A 99 10.14 18.50 -14.07
C GLY A 99 10.82 19.18 -12.89
N ALA A 100 12.08 18.84 -12.59
CA ALA A 100 12.85 19.41 -11.48
C ALA A 100 12.12 19.40 -10.12
N HIS A 101 11.31 18.35 -9.92
CA HIS A 101 10.41 18.20 -8.77
C HIS A 101 11.09 17.78 -7.48
N THR A 102 12.41 17.58 -7.49
CA THR A 102 13.22 17.14 -6.35
C THR A 102 12.84 15.76 -5.82
N TYR A 103 13.69 15.20 -4.95
CA TYR A 103 13.43 13.97 -4.23
C TYR A 103 14.18 13.92 -2.89
N GLU A 104 13.71 13.07 -1.97
CA GLU A 104 14.42 12.79 -0.71
C GLU A 104 15.37 11.60 -0.88
N ARG A 105 16.46 11.59 -0.11
CA ARG A 105 17.44 10.50 -0.10
C ARG A 105 17.37 9.71 1.21
N VAL A 106 17.64 8.41 1.13
CA VAL A 106 17.60 7.50 2.30
C VAL A 106 18.81 7.66 3.24
N ASP A 107 19.89 8.27 2.76
CA ASP A 107 21.10 8.56 3.53
C ASP A 107 21.11 9.98 4.12
N LYS A 108 19.99 10.70 4.04
CA LYS A 108 19.83 12.07 4.50
C LYS A 108 18.63 12.20 5.45
N PRO A 109 18.63 13.22 6.33
CA PRO A 109 17.46 13.54 7.14
C PRO A 109 16.20 13.69 6.31
N ARG A 110 15.08 13.21 6.85
CA ARG A 110 13.76 13.36 6.22
C ARG A 110 13.39 14.84 6.14
N GLY A 111 12.84 15.26 5.00
CA GLY A 111 12.52 16.65 4.69
C GLY A 111 13.62 17.40 3.92
N GLU A 112 14.79 16.79 3.70
CA GLU A 112 15.81 17.33 2.78
C GLU A 112 15.52 16.90 1.34
N PHE A 113 15.39 17.89 0.45
CA PHE A 113 15.08 17.69 -0.96
C PHE A 113 16.29 17.99 -1.85
N PHE A 114 16.50 17.14 -2.84
CA PHE A 114 17.62 17.22 -3.78
C PHE A 114 17.09 17.31 -5.20
N HIS A 115 17.65 18.22 -5.98
CA HIS A 115 17.53 18.21 -7.45
C HIS A 115 18.83 17.69 -8.04
N THR A 116 18.74 16.84 -9.08
CA THR A 116 19.90 16.41 -9.86
C THR A 116 19.81 16.96 -11.27
N ASN A 117 20.91 17.52 -11.78
CA ASN A 117 21.04 17.83 -13.19
C ASN A 117 21.29 16.55 -13.99
N TRP A 118 20.21 15.85 -14.35
CA TRP A 118 20.29 14.54 -14.99
C TRP A 118 20.85 14.55 -16.42
N THR A 119 20.73 15.68 -17.13
CA THR A 119 21.18 15.79 -18.53
C THR A 119 22.62 16.30 -18.66
N GLY A 120 23.19 16.81 -17.57
CA GLY A 120 24.48 17.51 -17.55
C GLY A 120 24.49 18.84 -18.34
N LYS A 121 23.32 19.25 -18.86
CA LYS A 121 23.13 20.47 -19.66
C LYS A 121 21.98 21.34 -19.13
N GLY A 122 21.15 20.80 -18.24
CA GLY A 122 20.16 21.59 -17.51
C GLY A 122 20.86 22.48 -16.48
N GLY A 123 20.25 23.60 -16.10
CA GLY A 123 20.74 24.38 -14.95
C GLY A 123 20.40 23.71 -13.62
N ASP A 124 20.88 24.28 -12.51
CA ASP A 124 20.56 23.82 -11.14
C ASP A 124 19.16 24.31 -10.67
N THR A 125 18.30 24.71 -11.59
CA THR A 125 16.99 25.30 -11.30
C THR A 125 15.98 24.22 -10.93
N ALA A 126 15.58 24.19 -9.66
CA ALA A 126 14.51 23.33 -9.17
C ALA A 126 13.12 24.00 -9.31
N SER A 127 12.05 23.22 -9.40
CA SER A 127 10.66 23.72 -9.46
C SER A 127 10.14 24.21 -8.09
N THR A 128 11.02 24.68 -7.22
CA THR A 128 10.69 25.12 -5.87
C THR A 128 9.92 26.42 -5.89
N THR A 129 9.05 26.62 -4.90
CA THR A 129 8.35 27.89 -4.71
C THR A 129 9.38 29.02 -4.51
N TYR A 130 9.24 30.12 -5.25
CA TYR A 130 10.02 31.33 -4.99
C TYR A 130 9.71 31.79 -3.55
N VAL A 131 10.73 31.83 -2.70
CA VAL A 131 10.64 32.50 -1.41
C VAL A 131 10.90 33.97 -1.70
N VAL A 132 9.85 34.79 -1.65
CA VAL A 132 9.96 36.26 -1.64
C VAL A 132 10.31 36.70 -0.22
#